data_AF-A0A8J2FPD9-F1
#
_entry.id   AF-A0A8J2FPD9-F1
#
_cell.length_a   1.000
_cell.length_b   1.000
_cell.length_c   1.000
_cell.angle_alpha   90.00
_cell.angle_beta   90.00
_cell.angle_gamma   90.00
#
_symmetry.space_group_name_H-M   'P 1'
#
loop_
_entity.id
_entity.type
_entity.pdbx_description
1 polymer ?
#
loop_
_entity_poly.entity_id
_entity_poly.type
_entity_poly.pdbx_seq_one_letter_code
_entity_poly.pdbx_strand_id
1 'polypeptide(L)'
;MLCSSCETEKPVRDFPDLDVLLGPEDLQECLQCRLDASTMVMKTEERRMDTFLFSATPSCDRAKELQAALVQRKCRALLEVISEQKKEMDLQRRAGRGSADPAANCMALFEEPGEVLITDILGKSYQLPVSGSHSLRDVRKKIETKFQVPERNQKLLLNGEDVLQRKVGNSQDSSSNVSPAAAAKFWRDVRVPPGSHLRLVWRMFEGGVGEGGVSDTTRLRFDLKWKHPSDAMPYARHLNGICVAIGRTRKGKKLHHVDFRGKDEVSGIYHAGCSQPTGKRCEKKQTIEIYLDEVPDAIHGMYFFLATGADIDGFSHLEVELRDVTSNVVLDRAPSRAQSSGWERAVLLCCARRNESAVGWDVDAIGQDVSGSVSHTRQRFQEIDALVQKLERAFHL
;
A
#
# COMPACT_ATOMS: atom_id res chain seq x y z
N MET A 1 -14.09 -15.11 24.04
CA MET A 1 -13.17 -16.00 24.77
C MET A 1 -11.83 -15.91 24.05
N LEU A 2 -10.78 -15.50 24.76
CA LEU A 2 -9.43 -15.35 24.22
C LEU A 2 -8.87 -16.73 23.87
N CYS A 3 -8.21 -16.85 22.71
CA CYS A 3 -7.32 -17.97 22.45
C CYS A 3 -6.09 -17.78 23.35
N SER A 4 -5.79 -18.77 24.20
CA SER A 4 -4.71 -18.71 25.18
C SER A 4 -3.29 -18.67 24.58
N SER A 5 -3.17 -18.78 23.26
CA SER A 5 -1.87 -18.96 22.58
C SER A 5 -1.41 -17.77 21.73
N CYS A 6 -2.25 -16.77 21.43
CA CYS A 6 -1.86 -15.73 20.47
C CYS A 6 -2.21 -14.26 20.82
N GLU A 7 -2.66 -13.98 22.05
CA GLU A 7 -2.87 -12.63 22.66
C GLU A 7 -3.27 -11.46 21.72
N THR A 8 -4.02 -11.71 20.64
CA THR A 8 -4.42 -10.66 19.69
C THR A 8 -5.89 -10.77 19.34
N GLU A 9 -6.63 -9.68 19.57
CA GLU A 9 -8.00 -9.52 19.07
C GLU A 9 -7.94 -9.24 17.56
N LYS A 10 -8.45 -10.16 16.74
CA LYS A 10 -8.63 -9.93 15.29
C LYS A 10 -10.09 -10.18 14.87
N PRO A 11 -10.76 -9.21 14.22
CA PRO A 11 -12.09 -9.42 13.64
C PRO A 11 -12.02 -10.30 12.38
N VAL A 12 -12.99 -11.21 12.29
CA VAL A 12 -13.08 -12.38 11.42
C VAL A 12 -13.29 -12.10 9.92
N ARG A 13 -13.42 -10.83 9.51
CA ARG A 13 -13.86 -10.48 8.14
C ARG A 13 -12.75 -10.30 7.08
N ASP A 14 -11.48 -10.33 7.44
CA ASP A 14 -10.38 -10.12 6.50
C ASP A 14 -9.36 -11.26 6.56
N PHE A 15 -9.58 -12.32 5.80
CA PHE A 15 -8.52 -13.25 5.38
C PHE A 15 -8.48 -13.25 3.85
N PRO A 16 -7.48 -12.62 3.19
CA PRO A 16 -7.25 -12.84 1.78
C PRO A 16 -6.63 -14.24 1.58
N ASP A 17 -6.77 -14.77 0.35
CA ASP A 17 -6.18 -16.04 -0.07
C ASP A 17 -4.67 -16.06 0.22
N LEU A 18 -4.30 -16.91 1.17
CA LEU A 18 -2.93 -17.13 1.65
C LEU A 18 -2.34 -18.34 0.92
N ASP A 19 -2.21 -18.22 -0.39
CA ASP A 19 -1.20 -18.97 -1.14
C ASP A 19 0.01 -18.06 -1.24
N VAL A 20 0.97 -18.22 -0.31
CA VAL A 20 2.43 -17.98 -0.45
C VAL A 20 3.07 -17.84 0.95
N LEU A 21 3.81 -18.90 1.30
CA LEU A 21 5.02 -19.00 2.14
C LEU A 21 5.04 -18.32 3.53
N LEU A 22 4.40 -18.98 4.51
CA LEU A 22 4.90 -18.97 5.90
C LEU A 22 5.84 -20.18 6.09
N GLY A 23 6.81 -20.07 7.00
CA GLY A 23 7.62 -21.21 7.43
C GLY A 23 6.72 -22.33 7.98
N PRO A 24 7.14 -23.60 7.96
CA PRO A 24 6.25 -24.73 8.29
C PRO A 24 5.64 -24.64 9.70
N GLU A 25 6.30 -23.98 10.65
CA GLU A 25 5.78 -23.76 12.01
C GLU A 25 4.76 -22.58 12.07
N ASP A 26 5.05 -21.46 11.42
CA ASP A 26 4.15 -20.29 11.34
C ASP A 26 2.90 -20.56 10.49
N LEU A 27 3.04 -21.35 9.42
CA LEU A 27 1.92 -21.83 8.60
C LEU A 27 1.00 -22.74 9.42
N GLN A 28 1.58 -23.54 10.32
CA GLN A 28 0.86 -24.49 11.16
C GLN A 28 0.03 -23.80 12.25
N GLU A 29 0.56 -22.77 12.91
CA GLU A 29 -0.21 -21.96 13.86
C GLU A 29 -1.29 -21.11 13.17
N CYS A 30 -0.96 -20.53 12.01
CA CYS A 30 -1.89 -19.68 11.27
C CYS A 30 -3.07 -20.48 10.68
N LEU A 31 -2.83 -21.73 10.23
CA LEU A 31 -3.88 -22.61 9.70
C LEU A 31 -4.77 -23.20 10.79
N GLN A 32 -4.22 -23.53 11.97
CA GLN A 32 -5.03 -23.93 13.13
C GLN A 32 -5.94 -22.77 13.58
N CYS A 33 -5.40 -21.55 13.62
CA CYS A 33 -6.21 -20.35 13.87
C CYS A 33 -7.31 -20.15 12.81
N ARG A 34 -7.06 -20.50 11.54
CA ARG A 34 -8.08 -20.42 10.46
C ARG A 34 -9.20 -21.45 10.65
N LEU A 35 -8.86 -22.67 11.05
CA LEU A 35 -9.84 -23.72 11.39
C LEU A 35 -10.67 -23.33 12.61
N ASP A 36 -10.04 -22.76 13.64
CA ASP A 36 -10.72 -22.32 14.85
C ASP A 36 -11.60 -21.09 14.59
N ALA A 37 -11.12 -20.12 13.80
CA ALA A 37 -11.91 -18.97 13.34
C ALA A 37 -13.10 -19.40 12.46
N SER A 38 -12.91 -20.33 11.53
CA SER A 38 -14.00 -20.88 10.72
C SER A 38 -15.03 -21.60 11.58
N THR A 39 -14.58 -22.36 12.59
CA THR A 39 -15.46 -23.01 13.56
C THR A 39 -16.23 -21.99 14.41
N MET A 40 -15.60 -20.87 14.78
CA MET A 40 -16.26 -19.77 15.49
C MET A 40 -17.26 -18.99 14.61
N VAL A 41 -16.95 -18.76 13.33
CA VAL A 41 -17.90 -18.17 12.35
C VAL A 41 -19.16 -19.02 12.29
N MET A 42 -19.00 -20.34 12.15
CA MET A 42 -20.12 -21.27 12.04
C MET A 42 -20.98 -21.24 13.31
N LYS A 43 -20.37 -21.25 14.50
CA LYS A 43 -21.09 -21.12 15.78
C LYS A 43 -21.77 -19.75 15.96
N THR A 44 -21.20 -18.69 15.37
CA THR A 44 -21.76 -17.33 15.45
C THR A 44 -22.93 -17.15 14.49
N GLU A 45 -22.83 -17.70 13.29
CA GLU A 45 -23.93 -17.74 12.32
C GLU A 45 -25.07 -18.65 12.79
N GLU A 46 -24.76 -19.77 13.45
CA GLU A 46 -25.76 -20.62 14.14
C GLU A 46 -26.54 -19.81 15.19
N ARG A 47 -25.86 -19.05 16.06
CA ARG A 47 -26.50 -18.16 17.05
C ARG A 47 -27.27 -16.99 16.43
N ARG A 48 -26.77 -16.42 15.32
CA ARG A 48 -27.49 -15.37 14.57
C ARG A 48 -28.75 -15.92 13.92
N MET A 49 -28.70 -17.16 13.42
CA MET A 49 -29.86 -17.85 12.87
C MET A 49 -30.90 -18.14 13.95
N ASP A 50 -30.49 -18.58 15.15
CA ASP A 50 -31.42 -18.72 16.29
C ASP A 50 -32.09 -17.39 16.62
N THR A 51 -31.33 -16.29 16.60
CA THR A 51 -31.87 -14.95 16.86
C THR A 51 -32.82 -14.46 15.74
N PHE A 52 -32.51 -14.78 14.48
CA PHE A 52 -33.30 -14.39 13.31
C PHE A 52 -34.59 -15.23 13.15
N LEU A 53 -34.56 -16.50 13.57
CA LEU A 53 -35.73 -17.37 13.63
C LEU A 53 -36.78 -16.88 14.65
N PHE A 54 -36.33 -16.17 15.69
CA PHE A 54 -37.16 -15.52 16.71
C PHE A 54 -37.76 -14.17 16.27
N SER A 55 -37.19 -13.47 15.28
CA SER A 55 -37.65 -12.12 14.88
C SER A 55 -38.50 -12.06 13.60
N ALA A 56 -38.67 -13.16 12.88
CA ALA A 56 -39.46 -13.20 11.64
C ALA A 56 -40.91 -13.65 11.91
N THR A 57 -41.87 -12.74 11.69
CA THR A 57 -43.32 -13.04 11.66
C THR A 57 -43.66 -14.09 10.60
N PRO A 58 -44.61 -15.00 10.86
CA PRO A 58 -44.72 -16.27 10.16
C PRO A 58 -45.54 -16.13 8.87
N SER A 59 -45.08 -16.73 7.78
CA SER A 59 -46.03 -17.14 6.73
C SER A 59 -45.78 -18.53 6.14
N CYS A 60 -44.76 -19.29 6.59
CA CYS A 60 -44.68 -20.71 6.28
C CYS A 60 -43.59 -21.39 7.12
N ASP A 61 -43.96 -22.19 8.12
CA ASP A 61 -43.00 -23.02 8.89
C ASP A 61 -42.17 -23.93 7.97
N ARG A 62 -42.77 -24.36 6.84
CA ARG A 62 -42.11 -25.14 5.79
C ARG A 62 -40.95 -24.40 5.11
N ALA A 63 -40.99 -23.06 5.01
CA ALA A 63 -39.90 -22.28 4.45
C ALA A 63 -38.70 -22.19 5.41
N LYS A 64 -38.98 -22.09 6.73
CA LYS A 64 -37.94 -22.15 7.77
C LYS A 64 -37.27 -23.52 7.79
N GLU A 65 -38.03 -24.61 7.67
CA GLU A 65 -37.50 -25.98 7.58
C GLU A 65 -36.64 -26.20 6.32
N LEU A 66 -37.11 -25.75 5.15
CA LEU A 66 -36.35 -25.86 3.90
C LEU A 66 -35.04 -25.07 3.94
N GLN A 67 -35.06 -23.87 4.55
CA GLN A 67 -33.86 -23.06 4.70
C GLN A 67 -32.86 -23.68 5.69
N ALA A 68 -33.33 -24.21 6.81
CA ALA A 68 -32.50 -24.94 7.77
C ALA A 68 -31.86 -26.19 7.13
N ALA A 69 -32.64 -26.97 6.37
CA ALA A 69 -32.14 -28.14 5.65
C ALA A 69 -31.09 -27.78 4.58
N LEU A 70 -31.28 -26.68 3.85
CA LEU A 70 -30.31 -26.20 2.86
C LEU A 70 -28.99 -25.79 3.51
N VAL A 71 -29.06 -25.06 4.63
CA VAL A 71 -27.87 -24.64 5.39
C VAL A 71 -27.14 -25.86 5.94
N GLN A 72 -27.85 -26.81 6.54
CA GLN A 72 -27.25 -28.04 7.07
C GLN A 72 -26.55 -28.86 5.98
N ARG A 73 -27.13 -28.92 4.78
CA ARG A 73 -26.51 -29.59 3.62
C ARG A 73 -25.23 -28.88 3.16
N LYS A 74 -25.23 -27.54 3.12
CA LYS A 74 -24.03 -26.76 2.80
C LYS A 74 -22.93 -26.93 3.85
N CYS A 75 -23.28 -26.95 5.13
CA CYS A 75 -22.33 -27.18 6.22
C CYS A 75 -21.66 -28.56 6.11
N ARG A 76 -22.45 -29.60 5.82
CA ARG A 76 -21.92 -30.96 5.65
C ARG A 76 -20.94 -31.06 4.48
N ALA A 77 -21.29 -30.47 3.32
CA ALA A 77 -20.41 -30.46 2.15
C ALA A 77 -19.09 -29.72 2.42
N LEU A 78 -19.12 -28.61 3.16
CA LEU A 78 -17.91 -27.87 3.54
C LEU A 78 -17.01 -28.69 4.47
N LEU A 79 -17.60 -29.39 5.45
CA LEU A 79 -16.86 -30.25 6.37
C LEU A 79 -16.18 -31.43 5.66
N GLU A 80 -16.84 -32.02 4.64
CA GLU A 80 -16.24 -33.06 3.81
C GLU A 80 -15.00 -32.53 3.06
N VAL A 81 -15.09 -31.35 2.42
CA VAL A 81 -13.96 -30.70 1.73
C VAL A 81 -12.81 -30.43 2.68
N ILE A 82 -13.08 -29.89 3.87
CA ILE A 82 -12.05 -29.64 4.89
C ILE A 82 -11.40 -30.96 5.34
N SER A 83 -12.19 -32.02 5.49
CA SER A 83 -11.67 -33.33 5.90
C SER A 83 -10.77 -33.97 4.85
N GLU A 84 -11.10 -33.83 3.56
CA GLU A 84 -10.27 -34.32 2.46
C GLU A 84 -8.97 -33.51 2.33
N GLN A 85 -9.03 -32.17 2.45
CA GLN A 85 -7.83 -31.33 2.47
C GLN A 85 -6.89 -31.71 3.63
N LYS A 86 -7.44 -32.04 4.80
CA LYS A 86 -6.65 -32.50 5.94
C LYS A 86 -5.98 -33.85 5.67
N LYS A 87 -6.69 -34.81 5.06
CA LYS A 87 -6.12 -36.11 4.67
C LYS A 87 -4.98 -35.95 3.67
N GLU A 88 -5.15 -35.11 2.66
CA GLU A 88 -4.12 -34.82 1.65
C GLU A 88 -2.86 -34.21 2.31
N MET A 89 -3.05 -33.24 3.20
CA MET A 89 -1.95 -32.67 3.98
C MET A 89 -1.24 -33.70 4.87
N ASP A 90 -1.98 -34.58 5.53
CA ASP A 90 -1.39 -35.64 6.36
C ASP A 90 -0.66 -36.69 5.51
N LEU A 91 -1.10 -36.93 4.26
CA LEU A 91 -0.38 -37.73 3.28
C LEU A 91 0.94 -37.06 2.87
N GLN A 92 0.91 -35.75 2.58
CA GLN A 92 2.10 -34.96 2.27
C GLN A 92 3.10 -34.93 3.44
N ARG A 93 2.61 -34.84 4.68
CA ARG A 93 3.43 -34.95 5.91
C ARG A 93 4.09 -36.31 6.08
N ARG A 94 3.44 -37.39 5.62
CA ARG A 94 4.03 -38.74 5.66
C ARG A 94 5.03 -38.94 4.53
N ALA A 95 4.77 -38.38 3.35
CA ALA A 95 5.68 -38.40 2.22
C ALA A 95 6.97 -37.58 2.48
N GLY A 96 6.88 -36.47 3.22
CA GLY A 96 8.01 -35.59 3.51
C GLY A 96 8.94 -35.97 4.66
N ARG A 97 8.72 -37.11 5.36
CA ARG A 97 9.59 -37.53 6.50
C ARG A 97 10.81 -38.37 6.09
N GLY A 98 11.04 -38.57 4.79
CA GLY A 98 12.24 -39.24 4.28
C GLY A 98 13.20 -38.24 3.67
N SER A 99 14.26 -37.90 4.42
CA SER A 99 15.51 -37.29 3.94
C SER A 99 15.53 -35.77 3.68
N ALA A 100 16.56 -35.15 4.26
CA ALA A 100 17.08 -33.78 4.12
C ALA A 100 16.43 -32.68 4.99
N ASP A 101 17.31 -31.96 5.68
CA ASP A 101 17.06 -30.79 6.51
C ASP A 101 16.20 -29.75 5.75
N PRO A 102 14.97 -29.42 6.21
CA PRO A 102 14.08 -28.52 5.48
C PRO A 102 14.66 -27.12 5.28
N ALA A 103 15.59 -26.69 6.13
CA ALA A 103 16.31 -25.42 5.96
C ALA A 103 17.27 -25.45 4.75
N ALA A 104 17.89 -26.59 4.47
CA ALA A 104 18.78 -26.74 3.31
C ALA A 104 18.00 -26.71 1.99
N ASN A 105 16.78 -27.25 1.97
CA ASN A 105 15.94 -27.28 0.77
C ASN A 105 15.37 -25.89 0.43
N CYS A 106 15.10 -25.05 1.44
CA CYS A 106 14.66 -23.67 1.20
C CYS A 106 15.75 -22.78 0.60
N MET A 107 17.03 -23.02 0.91
CA MET A 107 18.14 -22.22 0.36
C MET A 107 18.40 -22.52 -1.12
N ALA A 108 18.22 -23.78 -1.56
CA ALA A 108 18.42 -24.18 -2.95
C ALA A 108 17.48 -23.44 -3.92
N LEU A 109 16.24 -23.13 -3.48
CA LEU A 109 15.24 -22.41 -4.29
C LEU A 109 15.65 -20.96 -4.65
N PHE A 110 16.61 -20.37 -3.92
CA PHE A 110 17.08 -19.01 -4.19
C PHE A 110 18.36 -18.95 -5.02
N GLU A 111 19.01 -20.09 -5.29
CA GLU A 111 20.21 -20.14 -6.13
C GLU A 111 19.89 -20.29 -7.62
N GLU A 112 18.74 -20.89 -7.94
CA GLU A 112 18.32 -21.08 -9.34
C GLU A 112 18.07 -19.74 -10.05
N PRO A 113 18.52 -19.61 -11.31
CA PRO A 113 18.19 -18.46 -12.13
C PRO A 113 16.67 -18.39 -12.34
N GLY A 114 16.09 -17.22 -12.11
CA GLY A 114 14.68 -16.97 -12.26
C GLY A 114 14.40 -15.57 -12.81
N GLU A 115 13.13 -15.21 -12.87
CA GLU A 115 12.69 -13.89 -13.32
C GLU A 115 11.79 -13.25 -12.26
N VAL A 116 11.89 -11.95 -12.08
CA VAL A 116 10.94 -11.18 -11.27
C VAL A 116 10.28 -10.11 -12.13
N LEU A 117 8.98 -9.92 -11.93
CA LEU A 117 8.23 -8.87 -12.62
C LEU A 117 8.40 -7.59 -11.83
N ILE A 118 8.96 -6.54 -12.43
CA ILE A 118 9.06 -5.22 -11.82
C ILE A 118 8.08 -4.29 -12.52
N THR A 119 7.17 -3.68 -11.77
CA THR A 119 6.24 -2.67 -12.27
C THR A 119 6.54 -1.33 -11.62
N ASP A 120 6.74 -0.28 -12.42
CA ASP A 120 6.92 1.08 -11.91
C ASP A 120 5.58 1.73 -11.55
N ILE A 121 5.67 2.93 -10.97
CA ILE A 121 4.54 3.79 -10.61
C ILE A 121 3.72 4.25 -11.84
N LEU A 122 4.19 4.00 -13.06
CA LEU A 122 3.49 4.33 -14.30
C LEU A 122 2.86 3.09 -14.94
N GLY A 123 2.87 1.95 -14.23
CA GLY A 123 2.37 0.67 -14.72
C GLY A 123 3.27 -0.03 -15.75
N LYS A 124 4.41 0.57 -16.12
CA LYS A 124 5.38 -0.06 -17.01
C LYS A 124 5.97 -1.26 -16.29
N SER A 125 5.86 -2.42 -16.93
CA SER A 125 6.33 -3.68 -16.36
C SER A 125 7.53 -4.22 -17.14
N TYR A 126 8.49 -4.80 -16.42
CA TYR A 126 9.69 -5.42 -16.99
C TYR A 126 10.01 -6.72 -16.25
N GLN A 127 10.12 -7.82 -16.97
CA GLN A 127 10.65 -9.07 -16.44
C GLN A 127 12.17 -8.97 -16.34
N LEU A 128 12.67 -8.98 -15.12
CA LEU A 128 14.09 -8.88 -14.82
C LEU A 128 14.64 -10.28 -14.49
N PRO A 129 15.57 -10.83 -15.31
CA PRO A 129 16.25 -12.06 -14.97
C PRO A 129 17.21 -11.84 -13.79
N VAL A 130 17.00 -12.59 -12.72
CA VAL A 130 17.74 -12.56 -11.46
C VAL A 130 18.24 -13.95 -11.09
N SER A 131 19.45 -14.03 -10.53
CA SER A 131 19.98 -15.23 -9.90
C SER A 131 20.38 -14.84 -8.49
N GLY A 132 20.31 -15.77 -7.53
CA GLY A 132 20.73 -15.52 -6.15
C GLY A 132 22.17 -15.01 -6.02
N SER A 133 23.02 -15.28 -7.02
CA SER A 133 24.41 -14.81 -7.11
C SER A 133 24.56 -13.37 -7.62
N HIS A 134 23.53 -12.76 -8.21
CA HIS A 134 23.61 -11.37 -8.65
C HIS A 134 23.74 -10.43 -7.46
N SER A 135 24.64 -9.46 -7.57
CA SER A 135 24.71 -8.40 -6.56
C SER A 135 23.46 -7.50 -6.65
N LEU A 136 23.03 -6.96 -5.52
CA LEU A 136 21.92 -6.01 -5.49
C LEU A 136 22.22 -4.74 -6.31
N ARG A 137 23.49 -4.35 -6.36
CA ARG A 137 23.96 -3.25 -7.20
C ARG A 137 23.73 -3.53 -8.68
N ASP A 138 24.08 -4.73 -9.17
CA ASP A 138 23.87 -5.09 -10.57
C ASP A 138 22.38 -5.15 -10.93
N VAL A 139 21.54 -5.66 -10.01
CA VAL A 139 20.08 -5.65 -10.17
C VAL A 139 19.55 -4.22 -10.27
N ARG A 140 19.97 -3.32 -9.38
CA ARG A 140 19.59 -1.90 -9.41
C ARG A 140 20.05 -1.19 -10.66
N LYS A 141 21.26 -1.46 -11.14
CA LYS A 141 21.77 -0.90 -12.39
C LYS A 141 20.96 -1.35 -13.61
N LYS A 142 20.51 -2.62 -13.62
CA LYS A 142 19.59 -3.13 -14.68
C LYS A 142 18.25 -2.39 -14.62
N ILE A 143 17.71 -2.16 -13.42
CA ILE A 143 16.49 -1.38 -13.22
C ILE A 143 16.68 0.06 -13.70
N GLU A 144 17.79 0.72 -13.35
CA GLU A 144 18.11 2.09 -13.80
C GLU A 144 18.13 2.17 -15.32
N THR A 145 18.78 1.20 -15.97
CA THR A 145 18.85 1.16 -17.44
C THR A 145 17.47 1.04 -18.09
N LYS A 146 16.52 0.35 -17.45
CA LYS A 146 15.19 0.05 -18.03
C LYS A 146 14.12 1.10 -17.67
N PHE A 147 14.19 1.64 -16.46
CA PHE A 147 13.20 2.58 -15.91
C PHE A 147 13.72 4.01 -15.84
N GLN A 148 15.02 4.24 -16.08
CA GLN A 148 15.68 5.55 -15.96
C GLN A 148 15.60 6.14 -14.53
N VAL A 149 15.56 5.27 -13.52
CA VAL A 149 15.51 5.65 -12.10
C VAL A 149 16.90 5.41 -11.49
N PRO A 150 17.60 6.43 -10.98
CA PRO A 150 18.93 6.27 -10.38
C PRO A 150 18.94 5.23 -9.25
N GLU A 151 20.00 4.43 -9.11
CA GLU A 151 20.07 3.32 -8.12
C GLU A 151 19.69 3.74 -6.69
N ARG A 152 20.14 4.94 -6.25
CA ARG A 152 19.84 5.51 -4.93
C ARG A 152 18.37 5.87 -4.71
N ASN A 153 17.63 6.11 -5.78
CA ASN A 153 16.22 6.48 -5.75
C ASN A 153 15.30 5.25 -5.92
N GLN A 154 15.86 4.04 -6.06
CA GLN A 154 15.07 2.83 -6.26
C GLN A 154 14.68 2.19 -4.94
N LYS A 155 13.36 2.16 -4.69
CA LYS A 155 12.74 1.37 -3.63
C LYS A 155 11.95 0.23 -4.24
N LEU A 156 12.31 -1.01 -3.91
CA LEU A 156 11.62 -2.20 -4.41
C LEU A 156 10.71 -2.74 -3.32
N LEU A 157 9.44 -2.91 -3.65
CA LEU A 157 8.44 -3.38 -2.71
C LEU A 157 7.91 -4.75 -3.11
N LEU A 158 7.95 -5.69 -2.17
CA LEU A 158 7.29 -6.99 -2.28
C LEU A 158 6.16 -7.02 -1.27
N ASN A 159 4.91 -7.16 -1.73
CA ASN A 159 3.72 -7.10 -0.87
C ASN A 159 3.64 -5.83 0.00
N GLY A 160 4.26 -4.73 -0.47
CA GLY A 160 4.31 -3.43 0.20
C GLY A 160 5.49 -3.27 1.19
N GLU A 161 6.22 -4.34 1.49
CA GLU A 161 7.46 -4.27 2.29
C GLU A 161 8.67 -3.89 1.42
N ASP A 162 9.53 -3.02 1.93
CA ASP A 162 10.81 -2.73 1.28
C ASP A 162 11.73 -3.96 1.36
N VAL A 163 12.04 -4.50 0.17
CA VAL A 163 12.86 -5.69 -0.01
C VAL A 163 14.23 -5.54 0.66
N LEU A 164 14.75 -4.31 0.77
CA LEU A 164 16.05 -4.04 1.38
C LEU A 164 15.99 -3.83 2.89
N GLN A 165 14.83 -3.51 3.45
CA GLN A 165 14.65 -3.36 4.90
C GLN A 165 14.09 -4.62 5.55
N ARG A 166 13.73 -5.63 4.75
CA ARG A 166 13.20 -6.89 5.25
C ARG A 166 14.22 -7.53 6.19
N LYS A 167 13.86 -7.67 7.46
CA LYS A 167 14.71 -8.31 8.46
C LYS A 167 14.93 -9.76 8.06
N VAL A 168 16.15 -10.11 7.70
CA VAL A 168 16.59 -11.51 7.54
C VAL A 168 16.55 -12.13 8.94
N GLY A 169 15.66 -13.10 9.15
CA GLY A 169 15.08 -13.43 10.45
C GLY A 169 16.01 -13.80 11.63
N ASN A 170 15.46 -13.56 12.83
CA ASN A 170 15.68 -14.23 14.13
C ASN A 170 17.09 -14.43 14.70
N SER A 171 18.07 -13.60 14.38
CA SER A 171 19.18 -13.40 15.33
C SER A 171 18.66 -12.56 16.50
N GLN A 172 18.33 -13.21 17.61
CA GLN A 172 17.85 -12.62 18.88
C GLN A 172 18.90 -11.72 19.57
N ASP A 173 20.03 -11.47 18.92
CA ASP A 173 21.07 -10.55 19.35
C ASP A 173 20.69 -9.11 18.97
N SER A 174 19.81 -8.55 19.79
CA SER A 174 19.23 -7.21 19.67
C SER A 174 20.23 -6.05 19.89
N SER A 175 21.55 -6.29 19.77
CA SER A 175 22.58 -5.35 20.22
C SER A 175 23.39 -4.67 19.10
N SER A 176 23.27 -5.08 17.83
CA SER A 176 23.96 -4.40 16.73
C SER A 176 23.05 -3.38 16.03
N ASN A 177 23.31 -2.09 16.24
CA ASN A 177 22.66 -0.94 15.58
C ASN A 177 22.97 -0.84 14.06
N VAL A 178 23.36 -1.92 13.40
CA VAL A 178 23.68 -1.90 11.96
C VAL A 178 22.37 -2.07 11.19
N SER A 179 22.02 -1.07 10.37
CA SER A 179 20.82 -1.10 9.54
C SER A 179 20.81 -2.34 8.63
N PRO A 180 19.72 -3.14 8.59
CA PRO A 180 19.62 -4.38 7.80
C PRO A 180 19.95 -4.20 6.31
N ALA A 181 19.65 -3.01 5.76
CA ALA A 181 19.91 -2.68 4.36
C ALA A 181 21.40 -2.66 3.99
N ALA A 182 22.30 -2.46 4.97
CA ALA A 182 23.74 -2.48 4.72
C ALA A 182 24.33 -3.91 4.66
N ALA A 183 23.59 -4.91 5.15
CA ALA A 183 24.07 -6.29 5.25
C ALA A 183 23.79 -7.12 3.97
N ALA A 184 22.68 -6.85 3.28
CA ALA A 184 22.34 -7.56 2.05
C ALA A 184 23.24 -7.10 0.90
N LYS A 185 23.99 -8.04 0.29
CA LYS A 185 24.89 -7.76 -0.84
C LYS A 185 24.39 -8.41 -2.14
N PHE A 186 23.70 -9.53 -2.02
CA PHE A 186 23.25 -10.37 -3.13
C PHE A 186 21.74 -10.53 -3.15
N TRP A 187 21.20 -10.88 -4.31
CA TRP A 187 19.76 -11.09 -4.49
C TRP A 187 19.20 -12.20 -3.59
N ARG A 188 19.98 -13.25 -3.30
CA ARG A 188 19.57 -14.29 -2.35
C ARG A 188 19.35 -13.76 -0.92
N ASP A 189 20.08 -12.70 -0.54
CA ASP A 189 20.04 -12.17 0.82
C ASP A 189 18.68 -11.51 1.12
N VAL A 190 18.02 -10.97 0.09
CA VAL A 190 16.70 -10.34 0.21
C VAL A 190 15.53 -11.32 0.16
N ARG A 191 15.80 -12.61 -0.12
CA ARG A 191 14.82 -13.72 -0.11
C ARG A 191 13.57 -13.43 -0.95
N VAL A 192 13.74 -12.86 -2.15
CA VAL A 192 12.66 -12.68 -3.13
C VAL A 192 12.58 -13.91 -4.03
N PRO A 193 11.50 -14.71 -3.97
CA PRO A 193 11.35 -15.88 -4.82
C PRO A 193 11.31 -15.53 -6.32
N PRO A 194 11.81 -16.41 -7.20
CA PRO A 194 11.50 -16.35 -8.63
C PRO A 194 9.99 -16.25 -8.87
N GLY A 195 9.58 -15.52 -9.91
CA GLY A 195 8.18 -15.26 -10.27
C GLY A 195 7.51 -14.15 -9.44
N SER A 196 8.20 -13.59 -8.43
CA SER A 196 7.63 -12.53 -7.60
C SER A 196 7.33 -11.25 -8.40
N HIS A 197 6.26 -10.57 -7.99
CA HIS A 197 5.90 -9.25 -8.49
C HIS A 197 6.38 -8.16 -7.53
N LEU A 198 7.33 -7.35 -8.00
CA LEU A 198 7.88 -6.21 -7.28
C LEU A 198 7.33 -4.90 -7.83
N ARG A 199 7.04 -3.96 -6.93
CA ARG A 199 6.74 -2.58 -7.31
C ARG A 199 7.96 -1.71 -7.14
N LEU A 200 8.31 -0.95 -8.17
CA LEU A 200 9.35 0.04 -8.15
C LEU A 200 8.76 1.40 -7.75
N VAL A 201 9.07 1.84 -6.54
CA VAL A 201 8.73 3.16 -6.00
C VAL A 201 9.95 4.06 -6.11
N TRP A 202 9.74 5.30 -6.54
CA TRP A 202 10.84 6.25 -6.71
C TRP A 202 10.98 7.04 -5.41
N ARG A 203 12.04 6.78 -4.66
CA ARG A 203 12.44 7.64 -3.54
C ARG A 203 13.02 8.91 -4.14
N MET A 204 12.26 9.99 -4.11
CA MET A 204 12.71 11.26 -4.65
C MET A 204 13.72 11.93 -3.74
N PHE A 205 13.52 11.76 -2.44
CA PHE A 205 14.29 12.41 -1.40
C PHE A 205 14.39 11.56 -0.15
N GLU A 206 15.60 11.45 0.41
CA GLU A 206 15.84 10.84 1.72
C GLU A 206 16.26 11.96 2.67
N GLY A 207 15.44 12.20 3.70
CA GLY A 207 15.66 13.22 4.73
C GLY A 207 16.78 12.90 5.70
N GLY A 208 17.76 12.10 5.27
CA GLY A 208 18.93 11.76 6.04
C GLY A 208 20.02 12.81 5.89
N VAL A 209 20.66 13.15 7.01
CA VAL A 209 21.91 13.92 7.05
C VAL A 209 22.92 13.18 6.17
N GLY A 210 23.17 13.68 4.95
CA GLY A 210 24.29 13.16 4.16
C GLY A 210 25.57 13.31 4.97
N GLU A 211 26.61 12.52 4.67
CA GLU A 211 27.92 12.54 5.34
C GLU A 211 28.64 13.92 5.40
N GLY A 212 28.00 15.01 4.95
CA GLY A 212 28.52 16.38 5.05
C GLY A 212 27.50 17.50 5.30
N GLY A 213 26.25 17.27 5.69
CA GLY A 213 25.35 18.40 5.97
C GLY A 213 23.88 18.07 6.07
N VAL A 214 23.20 18.86 6.89
CA VAL A 214 21.76 18.85 7.17
C VAL A 214 20.96 18.72 5.86
N SER A 215 19.94 17.86 5.89
CA SER A 215 18.91 17.85 4.84
C SER A 215 18.15 19.18 4.93
N ASP A 216 18.55 20.16 4.12
CA ASP A 216 18.04 21.55 4.17
C ASP A 216 16.64 21.71 3.53
N THR A 217 15.98 20.61 3.15
CA THR A 217 14.64 20.68 2.56
C THR A 217 13.65 21.11 3.64
N THR A 218 13.43 22.41 3.66
CA THR A 218 12.49 23.11 4.54
C THR A 218 11.19 23.44 3.83
N ARG A 219 11.18 23.42 2.49
CA ARG A 219 10.00 23.81 1.73
C ARG A 219 9.75 22.92 0.52
N LEU A 220 8.55 22.33 0.47
CA LEU A 220 8.05 21.61 -0.70
C LEU A 220 7.00 22.44 -1.43
N ARG A 221 6.96 22.34 -2.75
CA ARG A 221 5.90 22.89 -3.60
C ARG A 221 5.39 21.81 -4.53
N PHE A 222 4.10 21.59 -4.48
CA PHE A 222 3.36 20.73 -5.37
C PHE A 222 2.55 21.60 -6.33
N ASP A 223 2.99 21.68 -7.59
CA ASP A 223 2.36 22.42 -8.66
C ASP A 223 1.56 21.48 -9.57
N LEU A 224 0.30 21.81 -9.78
CA LEU A 224 -0.61 21.10 -10.66
C LEU A 224 -1.07 22.05 -11.77
N LYS A 225 -0.89 21.68 -13.03
CA LYS A 225 -1.38 22.44 -14.20
C LYS A 225 -2.18 21.52 -15.11
N TRP A 226 -3.22 22.06 -15.75
CA TRP A 226 -4.01 21.32 -16.72
C TRP A 226 -4.76 22.27 -17.64
N LYS A 227 -5.24 21.75 -18.77
CA LYS A 227 -6.21 22.43 -19.65
C LYS A 227 -7.51 21.66 -19.68
N HIS A 228 -8.62 22.38 -19.61
CA HIS A 228 -9.92 21.78 -19.90
C HIS A 228 -9.96 21.25 -21.35
N PRO A 229 -10.66 20.14 -21.60
CA PRO A 229 -10.91 19.69 -22.96
C PRO A 229 -11.70 20.77 -23.71
N SER A 230 -11.39 20.98 -24.98
CA SER A 230 -11.93 22.07 -25.82
C SER A 230 -13.46 22.10 -25.87
N ASP A 231 -14.10 20.94 -25.69
CA ASP A 231 -15.53 20.75 -25.94
C ASP A 231 -16.36 20.66 -24.66
N ALA A 232 -15.73 20.67 -23.48
CA ALA A 232 -16.48 20.59 -22.23
C ALA A 232 -16.90 21.98 -21.75
N MET A 233 -18.16 22.08 -21.32
CA MET A 233 -18.62 23.20 -20.51
C MET A 233 -17.67 23.40 -19.31
N PRO A 234 -17.08 24.60 -19.14
CA PRO A 234 -16.00 24.85 -18.18
C PRO A 234 -16.37 24.58 -16.71
N TYR A 235 -17.67 24.43 -16.41
CA TYR A 235 -18.19 24.21 -15.07
C TYR A 235 -18.41 22.72 -14.71
N ALA A 236 -18.30 21.78 -15.65
CA ALA A 236 -18.70 20.40 -15.41
C ALA A 236 -17.59 19.49 -14.84
N ARG A 237 -16.32 19.87 -14.95
CA ARG A 237 -15.18 19.03 -14.55
C ARG A 237 -14.17 19.85 -13.77
N HIS A 238 -13.99 19.54 -12.49
CA HIS A 238 -12.98 20.18 -11.66
C HIS A 238 -11.93 19.14 -11.28
N LEU A 239 -10.67 19.47 -11.58
CA LEU A 239 -9.50 18.76 -11.08
C LEU A 239 -9.02 19.47 -9.82
N ASN A 240 -8.59 18.69 -8.84
CA ASN A 240 -8.19 19.20 -7.55
C ASN A 240 -6.97 18.48 -6.99
N GLY A 241 -5.93 19.24 -6.64
CA GLY A 241 -4.87 18.79 -5.76
C GLY A 241 -5.38 18.76 -4.32
N ILE A 242 -5.03 17.71 -3.59
CA ILE A 242 -5.41 17.54 -2.20
C ILE A 242 -4.18 17.07 -1.44
N CYS A 243 -3.90 17.68 -0.30
CA CYS A 243 -2.94 17.15 0.67
C CYS A 243 -3.70 16.58 1.88
N VAL A 244 -3.45 15.31 2.18
CA VAL A 244 -3.98 14.64 3.37
C VAL A 244 -2.84 14.49 4.36
N ALA A 245 -2.88 15.26 5.45
CA ALA A 245 -1.88 15.20 6.51
C ALA A 245 -2.39 14.32 7.67
N ILE A 246 -1.52 13.46 8.18
CA ILE A 246 -1.82 12.46 9.20
C ILE A 246 -1.11 12.82 10.48
N GLY A 247 -1.90 13.13 11.50
CA GLY A 247 -1.45 13.44 12.85
C GLY A 247 -1.66 12.30 13.85
N ARG A 248 -0.74 12.15 14.81
CA ARG A 248 -0.98 11.37 16.04
C ARG A 248 -1.53 12.31 17.12
N THR A 249 -2.63 11.91 17.76
CA THR A 249 -3.19 12.61 18.93
C THR A 249 -3.32 11.64 20.10
N ARG A 250 -3.53 12.15 21.33
CA ARG A 250 -3.81 11.30 22.51
C ARG A 250 -5.04 10.40 22.34
N LYS A 251 -5.97 10.75 21.45
CA LYS A 251 -7.20 9.99 21.17
C LYS A 251 -7.08 9.09 19.94
N GLY A 252 -5.87 8.91 19.41
CA GLY A 252 -5.61 8.16 18.19
C GLY A 252 -5.25 9.06 17.01
N LYS A 253 -5.45 8.54 15.80
CA LYS A 253 -5.06 9.21 14.55
C LYS A 253 -6.05 10.32 14.19
N LYS A 254 -5.53 11.48 13.78
CA LYS A 254 -6.31 12.59 13.23
C LYS A 254 -5.90 12.84 11.80
N LEU A 255 -6.87 12.85 10.90
CA LEU A 255 -6.66 13.26 9.52
C LEU A 255 -6.97 14.74 9.36
N HIS A 256 -6.12 15.43 8.61
CA HIS A 256 -6.31 16.80 8.19
C HIS A 256 -6.35 16.87 6.68
N HIS A 257 -7.31 17.63 6.13
CA HIS A 257 -7.51 17.71 4.70
C HIS A 257 -7.31 19.14 4.20
N VAL A 258 -6.20 19.34 3.50
CA VAL A 258 -5.84 20.63 2.94
C VAL A 258 -6.19 20.63 1.46
N ASP A 259 -7.30 21.30 1.13
CA ASP A 259 -7.70 21.64 -0.22
C ASP A 259 -7.86 23.17 -0.38
N PHE A 260 -8.04 23.63 -1.60
CA PHE A 260 -8.27 25.05 -1.87
C PHE A 260 -9.54 25.64 -1.24
N ARG A 261 -10.46 24.79 -0.77
CA ARG A 261 -11.71 25.25 -0.14
C ARG A 261 -11.52 25.50 1.36
N GLY A 262 -10.32 25.24 1.90
CA GLY A 262 -9.83 25.82 3.15
C GLY A 262 -10.68 25.46 4.36
N LYS A 263 -10.96 24.16 4.58
CA LYS A 263 -11.68 23.73 5.80
C LYS A 263 -10.76 23.40 6.97
N ASP A 264 -9.60 22.82 6.69
CA ASP A 264 -8.60 22.51 7.72
C ASP A 264 -7.33 23.29 7.43
N GLU A 265 -7.09 24.34 8.20
CA GLU A 265 -5.79 25.01 8.22
C GLU A 265 -4.85 24.15 9.07
N VAL A 266 -3.83 23.57 8.43
CA VAL A 266 -2.71 22.93 9.10
C VAL A 266 -1.53 23.88 9.00
N SER A 267 -0.95 24.24 10.14
CA SER A 267 0.28 25.05 10.17
C SER A 267 1.32 24.47 9.22
N GLY A 268 1.93 25.34 8.43
CA GLY A 268 2.93 24.96 7.42
C GLY A 268 2.38 24.34 6.14
N ILE A 269 1.07 24.16 5.94
CA ILE A 269 0.51 23.64 4.68
C ILE A 269 -0.47 24.64 4.06
N TYR A 270 -0.12 25.20 2.91
CA TYR A 270 -0.86 26.28 2.25
C TYR A 270 -1.30 25.85 0.85
N HIS A 271 -2.57 26.04 0.51
CA HIS A 271 -3.08 25.73 -0.82
C HIS A 271 -3.59 26.99 -1.51
N ALA A 272 -2.88 27.47 -2.53
CA ALA A 272 -3.16 28.75 -3.23
C ALA A 272 -4.41 28.74 -4.14
N GLY A 273 -5.22 27.69 -4.04
CA GLY A 273 -6.35 27.43 -4.92
C GLY A 273 -6.08 27.46 -6.41
N CYS A 274 -7.17 27.51 -7.17
CA CYS A 274 -7.09 27.55 -8.62
C CYS A 274 -6.90 29.00 -9.06
N SER A 275 -5.71 29.35 -9.57
CA SER A 275 -5.49 30.68 -10.13
C SER A 275 -6.42 30.87 -11.34
N GLN A 276 -7.22 31.94 -11.35
CA GLN A 276 -8.02 32.26 -12.53
C GLN A 276 -7.08 32.59 -13.69
N PRO A 277 -7.32 32.04 -14.90
CA PRO A 277 -6.45 32.31 -16.03
C PRO A 277 -6.50 33.80 -16.37
N THR A 278 -5.35 34.46 -16.32
CA THR A 278 -5.15 35.80 -16.88
C THR A 278 -4.97 35.67 -18.40
N GLY A 279 -6.05 35.40 -19.15
CA GLY A 279 -6.07 35.44 -20.62
C GLY A 279 -6.80 34.29 -21.33
N LYS A 280 -6.77 34.31 -22.67
CA LYS A 280 -7.46 33.38 -23.63
C LYS A 280 -7.06 31.89 -23.52
N ARG A 281 -6.31 31.47 -22.50
CA ARG A 281 -5.90 30.07 -22.34
C ARG A 281 -6.71 29.41 -21.22
N CYS A 282 -7.38 28.31 -21.55
CA CYS A 282 -8.10 27.43 -20.62
C CYS A 282 -7.19 26.67 -19.64
N GLU A 283 -5.99 27.18 -19.39
CA GLU A 283 -5.01 26.60 -18.49
C GLU A 283 -5.37 26.98 -17.06
N LYS A 284 -5.45 25.96 -16.21
CA LYS A 284 -5.69 26.08 -14.79
C LYS A 284 -4.43 25.64 -14.06
N LYS A 285 -4.13 26.31 -12.96
CA LYS A 285 -3.03 25.98 -12.07
C LYS A 285 -3.53 25.92 -10.63
N GLN A 286 -3.05 24.94 -9.88
CA GLN A 286 -3.12 24.86 -8.43
C GLN A 286 -1.71 24.68 -7.87
N THR A 287 -1.50 25.23 -6.68
CA THR A 287 -0.23 25.09 -5.96
C THR A 287 -0.53 24.78 -4.49
N ILE A 288 0.14 23.75 -3.97
CA ILE A 288 0.22 23.43 -2.54
C ILE A 288 1.65 23.66 -2.10
N GLU A 289 1.86 24.55 -1.15
CA GLU A 289 3.17 24.83 -0.56
C GLU A 289 3.22 24.31 0.86
N ILE A 290 4.34 23.69 1.22
CA ILE A 290 4.55 23.13 2.55
C ILE A 290 5.86 23.66 3.11
N TYR A 291 5.79 24.22 4.30
CA TYR A 291 6.90 24.69 5.12
C TYR A 291 7.11 23.65 6.21
N LEU A 292 8.04 22.73 5.96
CA LEU A 292 8.23 21.50 6.73
C LEU A 292 8.65 21.76 8.18
N ASP A 293 9.25 22.91 8.44
CA ASP A 293 9.62 23.46 9.75
C ASP A 293 8.41 24.02 10.52
N GLU A 294 7.37 24.47 9.81
CA GLU A 294 6.10 24.92 10.41
C GLU A 294 5.07 23.81 10.60
N VAL A 295 5.31 22.62 10.01
CA VAL A 295 4.41 21.46 10.15
C VAL A 295 4.50 20.89 11.57
N PRO A 296 3.37 20.78 12.30
CA PRO A 296 3.38 20.28 13.67
C PRO A 296 4.01 18.89 13.79
N ASP A 297 4.76 18.64 14.87
CA ASP A 297 5.42 17.35 15.13
C ASP A 297 4.44 16.17 15.25
N ALA A 298 3.18 16.47 15.57
CA ALA A 298 2.11 15.47 15.55
C ALA A 298 1.89 14.88 14.15
N ILE A 299 2.14 15.65 13.08
CA ILE A 299 2.01 15.21 11.69
C ILE A 299 3.26 14.43 11.30
N HIS A 300 3.07 13.16 10.95
CA HIS A 300 4.14 12.23 10.56
C HIS A 300 4.05 11.79 9.10
N GLY A 301 2.94 12.06 8.42
CA GLY A 301 2.76 11.73 7.01
C GLY A 301 1.87 12.73 6.29
N MET A 302 2.20 13.00 5.03
CA MET A 302 1.44 13.84 4.11
C MET A 302 1.32 13.11 2.79
N TYR A 303 0.12 13.06 2.21
CA TYR A 303 -0.17 12.33 0.99
C TYR A 303 -0.83 13.26 -0.01
N PHE A 304 -0.32 13.30 -1.24
CA PHE A 304 -0.75 14.22 -2.27
C PHE A 304 -1.57 13.48 -3.31
N PHE A 305 -2.84 13.86 -3.42
CA PHE A 305 -3.78 13.28 -4.34
C PHE A 305 -4.13 14.26 -5.44
N LEU A 306 -4.34 13.72 -6.63
CA LEU A 306 -5.08 14.37 -7.69
C LEU A 306 -6.47 13.79 -7.73
N ALA A 307 -7.52 14.60 -7.64
CA ALA A 307 -8.90 14.11 -7.64
C ALA A 307 -9.82 14.92 -8.56
N THR A 308 -10.82 14.26 -9.13
CA THR A 308 -11.81 14.86 -10.03
C THR A 308 -13.15 14.15 -9.89
N GLY A 309 -14.24 14.87 -10.17
CA GLY A 309 -15.58 14.28 -10.26
C GLY A 309 -15.87 13.54 -11.57
N ALA A 310 -14.98 13.68 -12.55
CA ALA A 310 -15.03 13.04 -13.87
C ALA A 310 -13.72 12.29 -14.14
N ASP A 311 -13.62 11.63 -15.28
CA ASP A 311 -12.41 10.96 -15.76
C ASP A 311 -11.21 11.93 -15.86
N ILE A 312 -10.05 11.52 -15.32
CA ILE A 312 -8.78 12.27 -15.38
C ILE A 312 -8.29 12.40 -16.83
N ASP A 313 -8.55 11.40 -17.67
CA ASP A 313 -8.14 11.41 -19.09
C ASP A 313 -8.83 12.53 -19.90
N GLY A 314 -9.93 13.07 -19.35
CA GLY A 314 -10.60 14.23 -19.92
C GLY A 314 -9.79 15.52 -19.86
N PHE A 315 -8.72 15.60 -19.06
CA PHE A 315 -7.88 16.80 -18.94
C PHE A 315 -6.66 16.69 -19.85
N SER A 316 -6.42 17.72 -20.66
CA SER A 316 -5.23 17.76 -21.52
C SER A 316 -4.12 18.54 -20.85
N HIS A 317 -2.85 18.26 -21.21
CA HIS A 317 -1.68 18.96 -20.65
C HIS A 317 -1.66 18.93 -19.10
N LEU A 318 -2.06 17.80 -18.53
CA LEU A 318 -1.94 17.58 -17.09
C LEU A 318 -0.45 17.53 -16.73
N GLU A 319 0.05 18.49 -15.97
CA GLU A 319 1.41 18.51 -15.48
C GLU A 319 1.35 18.53 -13.96
N VAL A 320 2.04 17.58 -13.34
CA VAL A 320 2.22 17.52 -11.89
C VAL A 320 3.71 17.65 -11.63
N GLU A 321 4.10 18.64 -10.84
CA GLU A 321 5.48 18.85 -10.44
C GLU A 321 5.57 18.92 -8.91
N LEU A 322 6.40 18.07 -8.32
CA LEU A 322 6.85 18.23 -6.95
C LEU A 322 8.26 18.79 -6.95
N ARG A 323 8.47 19.87 -6.21
CA ARG A 323 9.72 20.59 -6.15
C ARG A 323 10.12 20.82 -4.69
N ASP A 324 11.38 20.59 -4.39
CA ASP A 324 12.02 21.19 -3.23
C ASP A 324 12.33 22.65 -3.58
N VAL A 325 11.60 23.57 -2.95
CA VAL A 325 11.72 25.01 -3.20
C VAL A 325 13.03 25.54 -2.64
N THR A 326 13.55 24.94 -1.57
CA THR A 326 14.77 25.39 -0.90
C THR A 326 15.99 25.13 -1.77
N SER A 327 16.12 23.92 -2.33
CA SER A 327 17.20 23.57 -3.27
C SER A 327 16.88 23.90 -4.73
N ASN A 328 15.63 24.29 -5.03
CA ASN A 328 15.09 24.47 -6.37
C ASN A 328 15.20 23.21 -7.26
N VAL A 329 15.27 22.02 -6.65
CA VAL A 329 15.32 20.74 -7.35
C VAL A 329 13.91 20.22 -7.59
N VAL A 330 13.63 19.81 -8.82
CA VAL A 330 12.40 19.08 -9.15
C VAL A 330 12.57 17.64 -8.65
N LEU A 331 11.76 17.28 -7.66
CA LEU A 331 11.74 15.96 -7.03
C LEU A 331 10.96 14.96 -7.88
N ASP A 332 9.81 15.38 -8.39
CA ASP A 332 9.00 14.60 -9.33
C ASP A 332 8.48 15.45 -10.47
N ARG A 333 8.33 14.79 -11.62
CA ARG A 333 7.45 15.21 -12.69
C ARG A 333 6.69 13.98 -13.16
N ALA A 334 5.45 13.84 -12.71
CA ALA A 334 4.59 12.87 -13.37
C ALA A 334 4.29 13.42 -14.77
N PRO A 335 4.71 12.72 -15.85
CA PRO A 335 4.39 13.17 -17.19
C PRO A 335 2.87 13.20 -17.37
N SER A 336 2.44 13.96 -18.37
CA SER A 336 1.04 14.20 -18.79
C SER A 336 0.26 12.98 -19.27
N ARG A 337 0.70 11.77 -18.89
CA ARG A 337 0.10 10.48 -19.16
C ARG A 337 -0.13 9.69 -17.87
N ALA A 338 -0.77 10.30 -16.89
CA ALA A 338 -1.72 9.55 -16.07
C ALA A 338 -2.90 9.15 -16.99
N GLN A 339 -2.61 8.30 -17.99
CA GLN A 339 -3.60 7.62 -18.82
C GLN A 339 -3.96 6.35 -18.08
N SER A 340 -4.63 6.51 -16.95
CA SER A 340 -5.25 5.40 -16.25
C SER A 340 -6.40 4.93 -17.15
N SER A 341 -6.35 3.70 -17.67
CA SER A 341 -7.37 3.14 -18.57
C SER A 341 -8.71 2.82 -17.87
N GLY A 342 -9.15 3.65 -16.91
CA GLY A 342 -10.27 3.38 -16.01
C GLY A 342 -10.98 4.65 -15.53
N TRP A 343 -12.16 4.49 -14.93
CA TRP A 343 -12.99 5.58 -14.39
C TRP A 343 -12.43 6.15 -13.07
N GLU A 344 -11.12 6.35 -13.01
CA GLU A 344 -10.44 6.72 -11.79
C GLU A 344 -10.69 8.19 -11.47
N ARG A 345 -11.17 8.41 -10.24
CA ARG A 345 -11.56 9.73 -9.74
C ARG A 345 -10.50 10.31 -8.81
N ALA A 346 -9.50 9.53 -8.41
CA ALA A 346 -8.34 10.00 -7.66
C ALA A 346 -7.08 9.16 -7.93
N VAL A 347 -5.93 9.82 -7.93
CA VAL A 347 -4.60 9.21 -8.07
C VAL A 347 -3.72 9.70 -6.92
N LEU A 348 -3.04 8.78 -6.23
CA LEU A 348 -2.03 9.11 -5.23
C LEU A 348 -0.69 9.33 -5.92
N LEU A 349 -0.20 10.55 -5.90
CA LEU A 349 0.99 10.94 -6.65
C LEU A 349 2.24 10.69 -5.83
N CYS A 350 2.33 11.30 -4.65
CA CYS A 350 3.49 11.19 -3.77
C CYS A 350 3.08 11.26 -2.30
N CYS A 351 4.03 10.92 -1.42
CA CYS A 351 3.92 11.18 0.00
C CYS A 351 5.20 11.81 0.55
N ALA A 352 5.05 12.60 1.59
CA ALA A 352 6.14 13.08 2.44
C ALA A 352 5.94 12.49 3.84
N ARG A 353 6.95 11.82 4.38
CA ARG A 353 6.89 11.14 5.67
C ARG A 353 7.98 11.69 6.57
N ARG A 354 7.65 11.95 7.83
CA ARG A 354 8.64 12.37 8.81
C ARG A 354 9.52 11.16 9.12
N ASN A 355 10.83 11.32 9.00
CA ASN A 355 11.77 10.27 9.34
C ASN A 355 11.84 10.21 10.87
N GLU A 356 11.51 9.05 11.48
CA GLU A 356 11.58 8.93 12.95
C GLU A 356 13.03 8.83 13.45
N SER A 357 13.96 8.43 12.58
CA SER A 357 15.39 8.26 12.90
C SER A 357 16.24 9.49 12.60
N ALA A 358 15.78 10.37 11.72
CA ALA A 358 16.47 11.59 11.30
C ALA A 358 15.56 12.81 11.47
N VAL A 359 16.12 13.96 11.86
CA VAL A 359 15.38 15.23 11.89
C VAL A 359 15.17 15.68 10.44
N GLY A 360 14.12 15.16 9.80
CA GLY A 360 13.87 15.40 8.38
C GLY A 360 12.61 14.71 7.84
N TRP A 361 12.35 14.96 6.56
CA TRP A 361 11.24 14.38 5.82
C TRP A 361 11.76 13.56 4.64
N ASP A 362 11.28 12.34 4.49
CA ASP A 362 11.47 11.51 3.30
C ASP A 362 10.32 11.78 2.32
N VAL A 363 10.62 11.86 1.02
CA VAL A 363 9.60 12.09 0.00
C VAL A 363 9.66 10.99 -1.04
N ASP A 364 8.56 10.25 -1.19
CA ASP A 364 8.42 9.10 -2.09
C ASP A 364 7.36 9.38 -3.17
N ALA A 365 7.68 9.10 -4.43
CA ALA A 365 6.69 9.08 -5.52
C ALA A 365 6.04 7.70 -5.54
N ILE A 366 4.70 7.67 -5.43
CA ILE A 366 3.94 6.43 -5.27
C ILE A 366 3.27 6.05 -6.59
N GLY A 367 2.72 7.02 -7.32
CA GLY A 367 1.92 6.84 -8.55
C GLY A 367 0.97 5.63 -8.47
N GLN A 368 0.19 5.55 -7.39
CA GLN A 368 -0.75 4.45 -7.22
C GLN A 368 -2.15 4.92 -7.57
N ASP A 369 -2.77 4.19 -8.49
CA ASP A 369 -4.16 4.33 -8.86
C ASP A 369 -5.08 3.96 -7.69
N VAL A 370 -6.03 4.84 -7.41
CA VAL A 370 -6.98 4.66 -6.32
C VAL A 370 -8.40 4.56 -6.90
N SER A 371 -8.90 3.33 -6.99
CA SER A 371 -10.30 3.10 -7.33
C SER A 371 -11.21 3.46 -6.14
N GLY A 372 -12.09 4.45 -6.34
CA GLY A 372 -13.00 4.97 -5.32
C GLY A 372 -13.88 6.10 -5.85
N SER A 373 -15.06 6.29 -5.27
CA SER A 373 -16.00 7.31 -5.73
C SER A 373 -15.88 8.56 -4.86
N VAL A 374 -15.09 9.53 -5.32
CA VAL A 374 -14.83 10.80 -4.62
C VAL A 374 -16.05 11.77 -4.61
N SER A 375 -17.26 11.27 -4.83
CA SER A 375 -18.50 12.06 -4.75
C SER A 375 -18.95 12.21 -3.29
N HIS A 376 -19.05 13.46 -2.81
CA HIS A 376 -19.40 13.91 -1.45
C HIS A 376 -18.28 13.94 -0.40
N THR A 377 -17.97 15.15 0.09
CA THR A 377 -16.85 15.44 1.02
C THR A 377 -16.78 14.53 2.25
N ARG A 378 -17.91 14.09 2.79
CA ARG A 378 -17.91 13.19 3.97
C ARG A 378 -17.60 11.73 3.62
N GLN A 379 -18.05 11.27 2.47
CA GLN A 379 -17.73 9.94 1.93
C GLN A 379 -16.27 9.89 1.44
N ARG A 380 -15.77 11.01 0.88
CA ARG A 380 -14.33 11.20 0.59
C ARG A 380 -13.45 10.90 1.79
N PHE A 381 -13.84 11.30 3.01
CA PHE A 381 -13.03 11.05 4.20
C PHE A 381 -12.94 9.58 4.58
N GLN A 382 -14.03 8.83 4.50
CA GLN A 382 -14.01 7.41 4.85
C GLN A 382 -13.25 6.58 3.81
N GLU A 383 -13.39 6.91 2.53
CA GLU A 383 -12.67 6.23 1.45
C GLU A 383 -11.18 6.57 1.46
N ILE A 384 -10.82 7.84 1.65
CA ILE A 384 -9.42 8.28 1.80
C ILE A 384 -8.82 7.72 3.09
N ASP A 385 -9.54 7.71 4.22
CA ASP A 385 -9.04 7.13 5.47
C ASP A 385 -8.85 5.61 5.32
N ALA A 386 -9.82 4.90 4.76
CA ALA A 386 -9.69 3.47 4.47
C ALA A 386 -8.52 3.19 3.50
N LEU A 387 -8.32 4.05 2.50
CA LEU A 387 -7.19 3.97 1.58
C LEU A 387 -5.88 4.21 2.31
N VAL A 388 -5.78 5.29 3.05
CA VAL A 388 -4.60 5.64 3.84
C VAL A 388 -4.28 4.51 4.81
N GLN A 389 -5.27 3.94 5.49
CA GLN A 389 -5.10 2.77 6.35
C GLN A 389 -4.69 1.51 5.57
N LYS A 390 -5.15 1.35 4.31
CA LYS A 390 -4.72 0.26 3.44
C LYS A 390 -3.27 0.46 2.98
N LEU A 391 -2.88 1.70 2.67
CA LEU A 391 -1.52 2.07 2.32
C LEU A 391 -0.61 1.88 3.53
N GLU A 392 -0.98 2.38 4.70
CA GLU A 392 -0.25 2.15 5.96
C GLU A 392 -0.05 0.67 6.26
N ARG A 393 -1.10 -0.14 6.15
CA ARG A 393 -0.98 -1.59 6.31
C ARG A 393 -0.07 -2.22 5.26
N ALA A 394 -0.16 -1.78 4.00
CA ALA A 394 0.71 -2.28 2.94
C ALA A 394 2.18 -1.89 3.17
N PHE A 395 2.44 -0.69 3.68
CA PHE A 395 3.78 -0.16 3.91
C PHE A 395 4.33 -0.43 5.32
N HIS A 396 3.63 -1.23 6.14
CA HIS A 396 3.93 -1.46 7.57
C HIS A 396 4.18 -0.16 8.36
N LEU A 397 3.30 0.83 8.18
CA LEU A 397 3.29 2.12 8.90
C LEU A 397 2.60 2.03 10.27
#